data_AF-A0A8T4DD00-F1
#
_entry.id   AF-A0A8T4DD00-F1
#
_cell.length_a   1.000
_cell.length_b   1.000
_cell.length_c   1.000
_cell.angle_alpha   90.00
_cell.angle_beta   90.00
_cell.angle_gamma   90.00
#
_symmetry.space_group_name_H-M   'P 1'
#
loop_
_entity.id
_entity.type
_entity.pdbx_description
1 polymer ?
#
loop_
_entity_poly.entity_id
_entity_poly.type
_entity_poly.pdbx_seq_one_letter_code
_entity_poly.pdbx_strand_id
1 'polypeptide(L)'
;MNPRAFLKVMIVLMLIPSLICLFLPGTIAGSYTRIMYPVVLVLGAVLAMRVAAIYKNSLRNAFIFLSLFLFLMIVPHLDFLWGFYSAHPQLVVLLQWITYAMLVLCSFYVLKVTEVRKITRNGWVLIGAAFLIGIIILAYHVPPLYQYYPAAYKIPLTLIYFLDVVVVIMLMPVVLLYAQQMRLEGRESITFTTIISGIILSTTAVYFYVIVSGIPLYAAPNVFHTGSVLDSLYLFSYLLIAVGLYVHKKYDEWGFDMIEQALSGGLAET
;
A
#
# COMPACT_ATOMS: atom_id res chain seq x y z
N MET A 1 -0.98 -25.67 4.63
CA MET A 1 -0.54 -25.12 3.32
C MET A 1 0.65 -24.18 3.54
N ASN A 2 1.71 -24.22 2.73
CA ASN A 2 2.87 -23.35 2.93
C ASN A 2 2.54 -21.88 2.57
N PRO A 3 2.54 -20.94 3.53
CA PRO A 3 2.13 -19.55 3.30
C PRO A 3 3.00 -18.83 2.27
N ARG A 4 4.29 -19.21 2.16
CA ARG A 4 5.23 -18.66 1.17
C ARG A 4 4.87 -19.08 -0.25
N ALA A 5 4.53 -20.35 -0.43
CA ALA A 5 4.12 -20.88 -1.73
C ALA A 5 2.79 -20.25 -2.15
N PHE A 6 1.83 -20.17 -1.22
CA PHE A 6 0.57 -19.50 -1.47
C PHE A 6 0.75 -18.04 -1.87
N LEU A 7 1.57 -17.27 -1.15
CA LEU A 7 1.81 -15.87 -1.50
C LEU A 7 2.46 -15.72 -2.88
N LYS A 8 3.43 -16.56 -3.23
CA LYS A 8 4.04 -16.54 -4.58
C LYS A 8 3.01 -16.79 -5.68
N VAL A 9 2.15 -17.80 -5.49
CA VAL A 9 1.07 -18.11 -6.45
C VAL A 9 0.08 -16.95 -6.50
N MET A 10 -0.32 -16.40 -5.35
CA MET A 10 -1.26 -15.29 -5.29
C MET A 10 -0.70 -14.01 -5.92
N ILE A 11 0.60 -13.71 -5.79
CA ILE A 11 1.22 -12.55 -6.46
C ILE A 11 1.07 -12.69 -7.98
N VAL A 12 1.32 -13.87 -8.53
CA VAL A 12 1.12 -14.14 -9.96
C VAL A 12 -0.36 -14.03 -10.33
N LEU A 13 -1.26 -14.56 -9.51
CA LEU A 13 -2.70 -14.47 -9.76
C LEU A 13 -3.25 -13.05 -9.61
N MET A 14 -2.65 -12.20 -8.78
CA MET A 14 -3.01 -10.78 -8.63
C MET A 14 -2.61 -9.96 -9.85
N LEU A 15 -1.58 -10.35 -10.59
CA LEU A 15 -1.23 -9.68 -11.85
C LEU A 15 -2.36 -9.77 -12.87
N ILE A 16 -3.14 -10.86 -12.89
CA ILE A 16 -4.23 -11.06 -13.84
C ILE A 16 -5.32 -9.97 -13.69
N PRO A 17 -5.99 -9.80 -12.54
CA PRO A 17 -6.98 -8.73 -12.36
C PRO A 17 -6.34 -7.34 -12.42
N SER A 18 -5.06 -7.17 -12.07
CA SER A 18 -4.40 -5.87 -12.22
C SER A 18 -4.16 -5.48 -13.67
N LEU A 19 -3.72 -6.42 -14.51
CA LEU A 19 -3.35 -6.14 -15.91
C LEU A 19 -4.55 -6.20 -16.86
N ILE A 20 -5.65 -6.85 -16.49
CA ILE A 20 -6.82 -6.99 -17.37
C ILE A 20 -7.35 -5.64 -17.85
N CYS A 21 -7.27 -4.60 -17.01
CA CYS A 21 -7.71 -3.25 -17.36
C CYS A 21 -6.95 -2.66 -18.56
N LEU A 22 -5.71 -3.10 -18.83
CA LEU A 22 -4.89 -2.65 -19.95
C LEU A 22 -5.36 -3.21 -21.30
N PHE A 23 -6.08 -4.33 -21.29
CA PHE A 23 -6.54 -5.02 -22.50
C PHE A 23 -8.01 -4.79 -22.81
N LEU A 24 -8.74 -4.12 -21.91
CA LEU A 24 -10.16 -3.83 -22.06
C LEU A 24 -10.36 -2.50 -22.82
N PRO A 25 -11.44 -2.37 -23.61
CA PRO A 25 -11.86 -1.07 -24.15
C PRO A 25 -12.05 -0.04 -23.05
N GLY A 26 -11.70 1.24 -23.29
CA GLY A 26 -11.60 2.26 -22.24
C GLY A 26 -12.86 2.43 -21.37
N THR A 27 -14.07 2.29 -21.94
CA THR A 27 -15.32 2.34 -21.16
C THR A 27 -15.43 1.15 -20.19
N ILE A 28 -15.10 -0.05 -20.65
CA ILE A 28 -15.14 -1.28 -19.85
C ILE A 28 -14.02 -1.26 -18.80
N ALA A 29 -12.83 -0.79 -19.15
CA ALA A 29 -11.71 -0.63 -18.23
C ALA A 29 -12.03 0.39 -17.11
N GLY A 30 -12.69 1.50 -17.47
CA GLY A 30 -13.16 2.48 -16.51
C GLY A 30 -14.18 1.91 -15.53
N SER A 31 -15.20 1.22 -16.03
CA SER A 31 -16.17 0.53 -15.17
C SER A 31 -15.52 -0.53 -14.28
N TYR A 32 -14.61 -1.34 -14.85
CA TYR A 32 -13.88 -2.38 -14.12
C TYR A 32 -13.10 -1.78 -12.94
N THR A 33 -12.28 -0.76 -13.19
CA THR A 33 -11.45 -0.14 -12.14
C THR A 33 -12.29 0.56 -11.07
N ARG A 34 -13.38 1.24 -11.45
CA ARG A 34 -14.33 1.87 -10.51
C ARG A 34 -15.00 0.87 -9.57
N ILE A 35 -15.18 -0.38 -10.00
CA ILE A 35 -15.73 -1.44 -9.14
C ILE A 35 -14.61 -2.11 -8.34
N MET A 36 -13.49 -2.43 -8.97
CA MET A 36 -12.45 -3.23 -8.34
C MET A 36 -11.69 -2.49 -7.24
N TYR A 37 -11.40 -1.19 -7.41
CA TYR A 37 -10.74 -0.43 -6.35
C TYR A 37 -11.49 -0.44 -5.02
N PRO A 38 -12.76 0.00 -4.94
CA PRO A 38 -13.47 0.00 -3.67
C PRO A 38 -13.62 -1.42 -3.11
N VAL A 39 -13.81 -2.44 -3.95
CA VAL A 39 -13.88 -3.84 -3.49
C VAL A 39 -12.57 -4.27 -2.82
N VAL A 40 -11.43 -4.04 -3.46
CA VAL A 40 -10.11 -4.43 -2.91
C VAL A 40 -9.77 -3.63 -1.67
N LEU A 41 -10.10 -2.33 -1.64
CA LEU A 41 -9.89 -1.47 -0.48
C LEU A 41 -10.78 -1.90 0.71
N VAL A 42 -12.05 -2.23 0.49
CA VAL A 42 -12.95 -2.77 1.52
C VAL A 42 -12.40 -4.10 2.06
N LEU A 43 -11.99 -5.01 1.19
CA LEU A 43 -11.40 -6.29 1.59
C LEU A 43 -10.15 -6.06 2.44
N GLY A 44 -9.24 -5.19 1.98
CA GLY A 44 -8.04 -4.82 2.72
C GLY A 44 -8.36 -4.20 4.08
N ALA A 45 -9.32 -3.27 4.16
CA ALA A 45 -9.71 -2.60 5.40
C ALA A 45 -10.32 -3.59 6.41
N VAL A 46 -11.24 -4.45 5.97
CA VAL A 46 -11.85 -5.48 6.83
C VAL A 46 -10.80 -6.48 7.31
N LEU A 47 -9.88 -6.90 6.45
CA LEU A 47 -8.79 -7.79 6.84
C LEU A 47 -7.83 -7.11 7.82
N ALA A 48 -7.50 -5.83 7.62
CA ALA A 48 -6.69 -5.06 8.55
C ALA A 48 -7.34 -4.98 9.93
N MET A 49 -8.65 -4.72 10.02
CA MET A 49 -9.36 -4.75 11.31
C MET A 49 -9.35 -6.14 11.97
N ARG A 50 -9.53 -7.20 11.17
CA ARG A 50 -9.48 -8.57 11.70
C ARG A 50 -8.08 -8.91 12.23
N VAL A 51 -7.03 -8.52 11.53
CA VAL A 51 -5.65 -8.67 12.01
C VAL A 51 -5.42 -7.82 13.27
N ALA A 52 -5.92 -6.58 13.30
CA ALA A 52 -5.80 -5.71 14.47
C ALA A 52 -6.39 -6.34 15.74
N ALA A 53 -7.48 -7.12 15.60
CA ALA A 53 -8.12 -7.82 16.71
C ALA A 53 -7.27 -8.96 17.31
N ILE A 54 -6.31 -9.51 16.56
CA ILE A 54 -5.40 -10.58 17.01
C ILE A 54 -4.29 -10.00 17.88
N TYR A 55 -3.83 -8.79 17.57
CA TYR A 55 -2.70 -8.16 18.23
C TYR A 55 -3.09 -7.27 19.43
N LYS A 56 -2.11 -7.01 20.30
CA LYS A 56 -2.21 -6.05 21.40
C LYS A 56 -1.32 -4.84 21.16
N ASN A 57 -1.59 -3.74 21.87
CA ASN A 57 -0.74 -2.55 21.95
C ASN A 57 -0.43 -1.90 20.58
N SER A 58 0.85 -1.64 20.28
CA SER A 58 1.30 -0.81 19.16
C SER A 58 0.96 -1.40 17.79
N LEU A 59 1.04 -2.73 17.62
CA LEU A 59 0.74 -3.38 16.33
C LEU A 59 -0.76 -3.33 16.00
N ARG A 60 -1.62 -3.47 17.02
CA ARG A 60 -3.07 -3.28 16.86
C ARG A 60 -3.38 -1.89 16.32
N ASN A 61 -2.75 -0.85 16.88
CA ASN A 61 -2.95 0.52 16.40
C ASN A 61 -2.48 0.69 14.96
N ALA A 62 -1.32 0.12 14.58
CA ALA A 62 -0.84 0.16 13.20
C ALA A 62 -1.89 -0.37 12.21
N PHE A 63 -2.51 -1.51 12.51
CA PHE A 63 -3.54 -2.12 11.66
C PHE A 63 -4.89 -1.38 11.70
N ILE A 64 -5.29 -0.78 12.83
CA ILE A 64 -6.47 0.09 12.89
C ILE A 64 -6.26 1.30 11.97
N PHE A 65 -5.10 1.96 12.06
CA PHE A 65 -4.80 3.11 11.21
C PHE A 65 -4.69 2.70 9.73
N LEU A 66 -4.12 1.53 9.42
CA LEU A 66 -4.14 0.99 8.05
C LEU A 66 -5.57 0.76 7.56
N SER A 67 -6.46 0.20 8.39
CA SER A 67 -7.86 0.02 8.01
C SER A 67 -8.55 1.36 7.74
N LEU A 68 -8.34 2.36 8.61
CA LEU A 68 -8.94 3.68 8.44
C LEU A 68 -8.44 4.35 7.18
N PHE A 69 -7.13 4.27 6.90
CA PHE A 69 -6.54 4.71 5.64
C PHE A 69 -7.23 4.06 4.43
N LEU A 70 -7.35 2.72 4.41
CA LEU A 70 -7.98 2.00 3.30
C LEU A 70 -9.46 2.34 3.14
N PHE A 71 -10.20 2.54 4.24
CA PHE A 71 -11.60 2.99 4.19
C PHE A 71 -11.74 4.39 3.61
N LEU A 72 -10.89 5.34 4.03
CA LEU A 72 -10.92 6.70 3.50
C LEU A 72 -10.55 6.74 2.01
N MET A 73 -9.64 5.88 1.58
CA MET A 73 -9.26 5.74 0.17
C MET A 73 -10.38 5.19 -0.72
N ILE A 74 -11.47 4.65 -0.18
CA ILE A 74 -12.64 4.26 -0.98
C ILE A 74 -13.36 5.50 -1.53
N VAL A 75 -13.40 6.58 -0.73
CA VAL A 75 -14.23 7.75 -0.99
C VAL A 75 -13.95 8.40 -2.35
N PRO A 76 -12.68 8.59 -2.79
CA PRO A 76 -12.38 9.10 -4.13
C PRO A 76 -12.88 8.24 -5.29
N HIS A 77 -13.20 6.96 -5.06
CA HIS A 77 -13.69 6.03 -6.10
C HIS A 77 -15.22 5.96 -6.17
N LEU A 78 -15.95 6.68 -5.31
CA LEU A 78 -17.41 6.67 -5.28
C LEU A 78 -17.98 7.77 -6.18
N ASP A 79 -18.38 7.38 -7.40
CA ASP A 79 -18.91 8.30 -8.44
C ASP A 79 -20.05 9.20 -7.92
N PHE A 80 -20.95 8.67 -7.07
CA PHE A 80 -22.09 9.44 -6.56
C PHE A 80 -21.69 10.59 -5.62
N LEU A 81 -20.50 10.52 -5.01
CA LEU A 81 -19.95 11.58 -4.17
C LEU A 81 -19.11 12.58 -4.98
N TRP A 82 -18.69 12.22 -6.20
CA TRP A 82 -17.80 13.04 -7.00
C TRP A 82 -18.40 14.42 -7.30
N GLY A 83 -19.69 14.49 -7.63
CA GLY A 83 -20.39 15.77 -7.85
C GLY A 83 -20.40 16.68 -6.63
N PHE A 84 -20.47 16.11 -5.42
CA PHE A 84 -20.40 16.87 -4.17
C PHE A 84 -18.98 17.38 -3.89
N TYR A 85 -17.97 16.54 -4.11
CA TYR A 85 -16.57 16.89 -3.93
C TYR A 85 -16.05 17.89 -4.97
N SER A 86 -16.53 17.80 -6.23
CA SER A 86 -16.19 18.79 -7.26
C SER A 86 -16.71 20.19 -6.93
N ALA A 87 -17.86 20.27 -6.24
CA ALA A 87 -18.41 21.53 -5.75
C ALA A 87 -17.66 22.06 -4.50
N HIS A 88 -16.96 21.20 -3.75
CA HIS A 88 -16.31 21.53 -2.49
C HIS A 88 -14.86 20.98 -2.43
N PRO A 89 -13.94 21.52 -3.24
CA PRO A 89 -12.59 20.96 -3.37
C PRO A 89 -11.76 21.06 -2.07
N GLN A 90 -12.15 21.94 -1.14
CA GLN A 90 -11.57 21.99 0.21
C GLN A 90 -11.81 20.69 0.99
N LEU A 91 -12.96 20.02 0.79
CA LEU A 91 -13.25 18.74 1.42
C LEU A 91 -12.38 17.61 0.86
N VAL A 92 -11.99 17.69 -0.41
CA VAL A 92 -11.04 16.74 -1.02
C VAL A 92 -9.67 16.87 -0.36
N VAL A 93 -9.20 18.11 -0.18
CA VAL A 93 -7.94 18.39 0.53
C VAL A 93 -8.01 17.90 1.97
N LEU A 94 -9.10 18.17 2.68
CA LEU A 94 -9.30 17.69 4.06
C LEU A 94 -9.29 16.16 4.14
N LEU A 95 -10.02 15.48 3.25
CA LEU A 95 -10.05 14.03 3.17
C LEU A 95 -8.65 13.46 2.92
N GLN A 96 -7.88 14.08 2.03
CA GLN A 96 -6.50 13.70 1.76
C GLN A 96 -5.65 13.85 3.03
N TRP A 97 -5.73 14.97 3.75
CA TRP A 97 -5.03 15.17 5.02
C TRP A 97 -5.36 14.11 6.07
N ILE A 98 -6.64 13.77 6.25
CA ILE A 98 -7.06 12.73 7.20
C ILE A 98 -6.48 11.37 6.76
N THR A 99 -6.53 11.07 5.47
CA THR A 99 -6.00 9.83 4.90
C THR A 99 -4.50 9.70 5.15
N TYR A 100 -3.73 10.75 4.86
CA TYR A 100 -2.29 10.79 5.13
C TYR A 100 -1.97 10.73 6.61
N ALA A 101 -2.76 11.35 7.48
CA ALA A 101 -2.59 11.24 8.93
C ALA A 101 -2.72 9.78 9.40
N MET A 102 -3.70 9.03 8.88
CA MET A 102 -3.83 7.60 9.18
C MET A 102 -2.60 6.82 8.70
N LEU A 103 -2.09 7.12 7.50
CA LEU A 103 -0.92 6.41 6.96
C LEU A 103 0.39 6.71 7.73
N VAL A 104 0.59 7.97 8.13
CA VAL A 104 1.73 8.39 8.95
C VAL A 104 1.65 7.74 10.34
N LEU A 105 0.47 7.72 10.97
CA LEU A 105 0.27 7.05 12.25
C LEU A 105 0.50 5.55 12.13
N CYS A 106 -0.01 4.90 11.08
CA CYS A 106 0.30 3.51 10.78
C CYS A 106 1.81 3.27 10.72
N SER A 107 2.52 4.07 9.91
CA SER A 107 3.97 3.98 9.75
C SER A 107 4.73 4.18 11.06
N PHE A 108 4.31 5.14 11.88
CA PHE A 108 4.89 5.40 13.20
C PHE A 108 4.74 4.20 14.14
N TYR A 109 3.54 3.61 14.22
CA TYR A 109 3.30 2.45 15.07
C TYR A 109 4.03 1.19 14.59
N VAL A 110 4.17 0.99 13.27
CA VAL A 110 5.01 -0.08 12.70
C VAL A 110 6.48 0.15 13.06
N LEU A 111 7.00 1.36 12.93
CA LEU A 111 8.38 1.66 13.31
C LEU A 111 8.64 1.46 14.80
N LYS A 112 7.67 1.76 15.67
CA LYS A 112 7.81 1.59 17.13
C LYS A 112 8.06 0.13 17.53
N VAL A 113 7.55 -0.83 16.77
CA VAL A 113 7.79 -2.26 17.02
C VAL A 113 8.99 -2.81 16.24
N THR A 114 9.55 -2.03 15.32
CA THR A 114 10.63 -2.45 14.44
C THR A 114 11.99 -2.13 15.07
N GLU A 115 12.85 -3.13 15.22
CA GLU A 115 14.20 -2.95 15.77
C GLU A 115 15.19 -2.40 14.73
N VAL A 116 15.09 -1.10 14.43
CA VAL A 116 15.91 -0.37 13.44
C VAL A 116 17.42 -0.55 13.65
N ARG A 117 17.87 -0.84 14.89
CA ARG A 117 19.28 -1.07 15.23
C ARG A 117 19.88 -2.30 14.54
N LYS A 118 19.06 -3.27 14.13
CA LYS A 118 19.51 -4.49 13.44
C LYS A 118 19.79 -4.28 11.95
N ILE A 119 19.59 -3.08 11.41
CA ILE A 119 19.80 -2.80 9.98
C ILE A 119 21.29 -2.85 9.64
N THR A 120 21.63 -3.72 8.70
CA THR A 120 22.99 -3.80 8.12
C THR A 120 23.39 -2.50 7.40
N ARG A 121 24.69 -2.26 7.22
CA ARG A 121 25.22 -1.13 6.43
C ARG A 121 24.57 -0.99 5.05
N ASN A 122 24.36 -2.10 4.33
CA ASN A 122 23.71 -2.07 3.01
C ASN A 122 22.26 -1.61 3.08
N GLY A 123 21.55 -1.92 4.16
CA GLY A 123 20.19 -1.43 4.40
C GLY A 123 20.14 0.09 4.59
N TRP A 124 21.11 0.66 5.32
CA TRP A 124 21.24 2.12 5.45
C TRP A 124 21.55 2.80 4.12
N VAL A 125 22.38 2.19 3.28
CA VAL A 125 22.64 2.69 1.92
C VAL A 125 21.36 2.71 1.08
N LEU A 126 20.53 1.66 1.17
CA LEU A 126 19.24 1.61 0.46
C LEU A 126 18.24 2.66 0.96
N ILE A 127 18.18 2.91 2.26
CA ILE A 127 17.37 3.99 2.83
C ILE A 127 17.86 5.36 2.32
N GLY A 128 19.19 5.57 2.30
CA GLY A 128 19.78 6.78 1.74
C GLY A 128 19.49 6.97 0.25
N ALA A 129 19.53 5.89 -0.54
CA ALA A 129 19.15 5.91 -1.95
C ALA A 129 17.66 6.26 -2.13
N ALA A 130 16.77 5.67 -1.33
CA ALA A 130 15.34 6.00 -1.35
C ALA A 130 15.08 7.46 -0.98
N PHE A 131 15.82 8.02 -0.01
CA PHE A 131 15.77 9.45 0.32
C PHE A 131 16.20 10.33 -0.85
N LEU A 132 17.30 10.01 -1.53
CA LEU A 132 17.76 10.74 -2.71
C LEU A 132 16.73 10.68 -3.86
N ILE A 133 16.15 9.50 -4.11
CA ILE A 133 15.08 9.34 -5.10
C ILE A 133 13.88 10.21 -4.70
N GLY A 134 13.50 10.24 -3.42
CA GLY A 134 12.44 11.11 -2.92
C GLY A 134 12.71 12.60 -3.15
N ILE A 135 13.96 13.06 -2.92
CA ILE A 135 14.36 14.43 -3.23
C ILE A 135 14.23 14.72 -4.73
N ILE A 136 14.68 13.80 -5.59
CA ILE A 136 14.56 13.97 -7.05
C ILE A 136 13.09 14.07 -7.46
N ILE A 137 12.23 13.23 -6.90
CA ILE A 137 10.77 13.30 -7.14
C ILE A 137 10.25 14.67 -6.72
N LEU A 138 10.58 15.17 -5.52
CA LEU A 138 10.16 16.50 -5.06
C LEU A 138 10.68 17.61 -5.98
N ALA A 139 11.95 17.59 -6.34
CA ALA A 139 12.57 18.59 -7.21
C ALA A 139 11.92 18.62 -8.61
N TYR A 140 11.47 17.47 -9.11
CA TYR A 140 10.77 17.37 -10.39
C TYR A 140 9.32 17.86 -10.32
N HIS A 141 8.60 17.57 -9.22
CA HIS A 141 7.15 17.74 -9.16
C HIS A 141 6.69 19.02 -8.44
N VAL A 142 7.49 19.58 -7.54
CA VAL A 142 7.14 20.82 -6.81
C VAL A 142 7.12 22.04 -7.73
N PRO A 143 8.09 22.28 -8.64
CA PRO A 143 8.05 23.48 -9.49
C PRO A 143 6.81 23.57 -10.39
N PRO A 144 6.40 22.51 -11.12
CA PRO A 144 5.15 22.52 -11.88
C PRO A 144 3.92 22.80 -11.02
N LEU A 145 3.89 22.31 -9.77
CA LEU A 145 2.78 22.56 -8.86
C LEU A 145 2.59 24.06 -8.58
N TYR A 146 3.68 24.82 -8.42
CA TYR A 146 3.61 26.26 -8.22
C TYR A 146 3.26 27.06 -9.49
N GLN A 147 3.41 26.45 -10.67
CA GLN A 147 3.06 27.05 -11.96
C GLN A 147 1.58 26.83 -12.31
N TYR A 148 1.05 25.62 -12.13
CA TYR A 148 -0.25 25.23 -12.69
C TYR A 148 -1.40 25.19 -11.69
N TYR A 149 -1.14 25.05 -10.39
CA TYR A 149 -2.22 24.98 -9.39
C TYR A 149 -2.59 26.35 -8.81
N PRO A 150 -3.88 26.57 -8.47
CA PRO A 150 -4.29 27.75 -7.71
C PRO A 150 -3.58 27.85 -6.36
N ALA A 151 -3.38 29.08 -5.87
CA ALA A 151 -2.62 29.37 -4.65
C ALA A 151 -3.09 28.57 -3.42
N ALA A 152 -4.40 28.34 -3.30
CA ALA A 152 -4.99 27.58 -2.20
C ALA A 152 -4.50 26.12 -2.10
N TYR A 153 -4.04 25.52 -3.20
CA TYR A 153 -3.60 24.11 -3.23
C TYR A 153 -2.09 23.95 -3.16
N LYS A 154 -1.31 25.01 -3.35
CA LYS A 154 0.16 24.92 -3.46
C LYS A 154 0.78 24.39 -2.16
N ILE A 155 0.45 24.99 -1.02
CA ILE A 155 0.99 24.57 0.28
C ILE A 155 0.49 23.16 0.66
N PRO A 156 -0.83 22.88 0.63
CA PRO A 156 -1.33 21.54 0.96
C PRO A 156 -0.71 20.42 0.12
N LEU A 157 -0.66 20.58 -1.21
CA LEU A 157 -0.13 19.55 -2.10
C LEU A 157 1.40 19.39 -1.95
N THR A 158 2.14 20.47 -1.71
CA THR A 158 3.58 20.37 -1.42
C THR A 158 3.84 19.57 -0.15
N LEU A 159 3.04 19.80 0.90
CA LEU A 159 3.13 19.04 2.14
C LEU A 159 2.77 17.57 1.93
N ILE A 160 1.76 17.27 1.10
CA ILE A 160 1.42 15.90 0.74
C ILE A 160 2.58 15.21 0.02
N TYR A 161 3.22 15.86 -0.96
CA TYR A 161 4.36 15.26 -1.67
C TYR A 161 5.54 15.00 -0.72
N PHE A 162 5.75 15.90 0.24
CA PHE A 162 6.76 15.69 1.27
C PHE A 162 6.39 14.51 2.19
N LEU A 163 5.12 14.39 2.57
CA LEU A 163 4.62 13.27 3.38
C LEU A 163 4.76 11.93 2.64
N ASP A 164 4.55 11.88 1.33
CA ASP A 164 4.78 10.66 0.52
C ASP A 164 6.22 10.18 0.68
N VAL A 165 7.19 11.09 0.53
CA VAL A 165 8.62 10.77 0.70
C VAL A 165 8.92 10.32 2.13
N VAL A 166 8.38 11.03 3.13
CA VAL A 166 8.57 10.68 4.55
C VAL A 166 7.99 9.28 4.85
N VAL A 167 6.78 8.97 4.38
CA VAL A 167 6.14 7.67 4.58
C VAL A 167 6.98 6.56 3.96
N VAL A 168 7.47 6.73 2.72
CA VAL A 168 8.34 5.75 2.08
C VAL A 168 9.61 5.52 2.90
N ILE A 169 10.28 6.58 3.35
CA ILE A 169 11.49 6.47 4.18
C ILE A 169 11.20 5.80 5.52
N MET A 170 10.08 6.11 6.16
CA MET A 170 9.67 5.48 7.42
C MET A 170 9.41 3.98 7.24
N LEU A 171 8.87 3.57 6.10
CA LEU A 171 8.49 2.19 5.84
C LEU A 171 9.62 1.33 5.24
N MET A 172 10.61 1.93 4.59
CA MET A 172 11.77 1.22 4.03
C MET A 172 12.54 0.35 5.05
N PRO A 173 12.86 0.82 6.27
CA PRO A 173 13.45 0.00 7.33
C PRO A 173 12.70 -1.31 7.58
N VAL A 174 11.37 -1.27 7.51
CA VAL A 174 10.49 -2.42 7.75
C VAL A 174 10.69 -3.44 6.65
N VAL A 175 10.60 -3.02 5.38
CA VAL A 175 10.84 -3.90 4.22
C VAL A 175 12.22 -4.56 4.30
N LEU A 176 13.25 -3.78 4.64
CA LEU A 176 14.63 -4.27 4.68
C LEU A 176 14.89 -5.24 5.83
N LEU A 177 14.45 -4.92 7.04
CA LEU A 177 14.62 -5.78 8.21
C LEU A 177 13.87 -7.08 8.07
N TYR A 178 12.62 -7.01 7.63
CA TYR A 178 11.82 -8.22 7.45
C TYR A 178 12.32 -9.03 6.25
N ALA A 179 12.81 -8.42 5.16
CA ALA A 179 13.49 -9.13 4.07
C ALA A 179 14.77 -9.84 4.54
N GLN A 180 15.54 -9.23 5.44
CA GLN A 180 16.72 -9.85 6.05
C GLN A 180 16.32 -11.01 6.98
N GLN A 181 15.28 -10.82 7.78
CA GLN A 181 14.74 -11.86 8.65
C GLN A 181 14.12 -13.02 7.86
N MET A 182 13.60 -12.82 6.64
CA MET A 182 13.12 -13.94 5.79
C MET A 182 14.19 -15.02 5.57
N ARG A 183 15.48 -14.62 5.57
CA ARG A 183 16.62 -15.52 5.41
C ARG A 183 16.94 -16.34 6.67
N LEU A 184 16.49 -15.90 7.85
CA LEU A 184 16.85 -16.47 9.15
C LEU A 184 15.64 -17.06 9.91
N GLU A 185 14.51 -16.35 9.98
CA GLU A 185 13.29 -16.76 10.69
C GLU A 185 12.05 -16.47 9.82
N GLY A 186 11.46 -17.54 9.30
CA GLY A 186 10.81 -17.48 7.99
C GLY A 186 9.33 -17.11 7.91
N ARG A 187 8.72 -16.62 9.01
CA ARG A 187 7.26 -16.76 9.23
C ARG A 187 6.47 -15.46 9.03
N GLU A 188 6.55 -14.52 9.96
CA GLU A 188 5.76 -13.26 9.95
C GLU A 188 6.35 -12.19 9.00
N SER A 189 7.64 -12.33 8.68
CA SER A 189 8.42 -11.35 7.94
C SER A 189 7.96 -11.14 6.50
N ILE A 190 7.50 -12.19 5.83
CA ILE A 190 7.08 -12.13 4.42
C ILE A 190 5.76 -11.38 4.26
N THR A 191 4.79 -11.63 5.15
CA THR A 191 3.47 -11.01 5.08
C THR A 191 3.54 -9.51 5.36
N PHE A 192 4.32 -9.11 6.38
CA PHE A 192 4.57 -7.70 6.67
C PHE A 192 5.28 -7.00 5.52
N THR A 193 6.34 -7.62 4.98
CA THR A 193 7.06 -7.06 3.82
C THR A 193 6.13 -6.82 2.64
N THR A 194 5.19 -7.73 2.39
CA THR A 194 4.24 -7.62 1.27
C THR A 194 3.24 -6.49 1.48
N ILE A 195 2.66 -6.37 2.68
CA ILE A 195 1.74 -5.29 3.04
C ILE A 195 2.44 -3.92 2.87
N ILE A 196 3.64 -3.78 3.45
CA ILE A 196 4.38 -2.52 3.38
C ILE A 196 4.84 -2.20 1.95
N SER A 197 5.23 -3.21 1.17
CA SER A 197 5.58 -3.00 -0.24
C SER A 197 4.38 -2.53 -1.06
N GLY A 198 3.18 -3.06 -0.78
CA GLY A 198 1.93 -2.58 -1.38
C GLY A 198 1.65 -1.13 -1.01
N ILE A 199 1.85 -0.73 0.25
CA ILE A 199 1.73 0.67 0.69
C ILE A 199 2.70 1.56 -0.09
N ILE A 200 4.00 1.24 -0.08
CA ILE A 200 5.03 2.02 -0.78
C ILE A 200 4.71 2.14 -2.27
N LEU A 201 4.28 1.05 -2.92
CA LEU A 201 3.89 1.08 -4.32
C LEU A 201 2.68 1.99 -4.55
N SER A 202 1.65 1.91 -3.70
CA SER A 202 0.46 2.77 -3.81
C SER A 202 0.80 4.27 -3.64
N THR A 203 1.76 4.58 -2.75
CA THR A 203 2.22 5.95 -2.51
C THR A 203 3.08 6.49 -3.65
N THR A 204 3.83 5.61 -4.33
CA THR A 204 4.83 6.02 -5.33
C THR A 204 4.42 5.84 -6.79
N ALA A 205 3.40 5.03 -7.07
CA ALA A 205 3.01 4.63 -8.43
C ALA A 205 2.76 5.82 -9.37
N VAL A 206 2.08 6.86 -8.90
CA VAL A 206 1.79 8.05 -9.72
C VAL A 206 3.05 8.79 -10.16
N TYR A 207 4.03 8.93 -9.27
CA TYR A 207 5.29 9.61 -9.59
C TYR A 207 6.09 8.84 -10.64
N PHE A 208 6.19 7.52 -10.49
CA PHE A 208 6.84 6.67 -11.49
C PHE A 208 6.12 6.73 -12.84
N TYR A 209 4.79 6.63 -12.84
CA TYR A 209 4.01 6.70 -14.07
C TYR A 209 4.20 8.03 -14.80
N VAL A 210 4.17 9.15 -14.08
CA VAL A 210 4.32 10.51 -14.62
C VAL A 210 5.73 10.72 -15.18
N ILE A 211 6.77 10.26 -14.48
CA ILE A 211 8.16 10.33 -14.96
C ILE A 211 8.33 9.49 -16.24
N VAL A 212 7.85 8.23 -16.24
CA VAL A 212 8.00 7.32 -17.38
C VAL A 212 7.18 7.76 -18.59
N SER A 213 5.97 8.28 -18.37
CA SER A 213 5.08 8.70 -19.45
C SER A 213 5.36 10.12 -19.94
N GLY A 214 6.25 10.87 -19.28
CA GLY A 214 6.58 12.25 -19.63
C GLY A 214 5.40 13.23 -19.53
N ILE A 215 4.33 12.87 -18.82
CA ILE A 215 3.17 13.75 -18.60
C ILE A 215 3.39 14.57 -17.32
N PRO A 216 2.73 15.72 -17.16
CA PRO A 216 2.76 16.42 -15.88
C PRO A 216 1.80 15.78 -14.87
N LEU A 217 2.14 15.86 -13.58
CA LEU A 217 1.38 15.21 -12.50
C LEU A 217 -0.07 15.70 -12.37
N TYR A 218 -0.36 16.95 -12.74
CA TYR A 218 -1.73 17.47 -12.77
C TYR A 218 -2.61 16.81 -13.83
N ALA A 219 -2.01 16.14 -14.83
CA ALA A 219 -2.72 15.37 -15.84
C ALA A 219 -2.95 13.91 -15.42
N ALA A 220 -2.33 13.44 -14.34
CA ALA A 220 -2.51 12.06 -13.83
C ALA A 220 -3.97 11.70 -13.51
N PRO A 221 -4.81 12.60 -12.95
CA PRO A 221 -6.24 12.31 -12.75
C PRO A 221 -7.00 12.01 -14.05
N ASN A 222 -6.57 12.54 -15.19
CA ASN A 222 -7.27 12.35 -16.47
C ASN A 222 -7.03 10.96 -17.08
N VAL A 223 -5.98 10.26 -16.64
CA VAL A 223 -5.67 8.89 -17.06
C VAL A 223 -6.08 7.85 -16.01
N PHE A 224 -6.65 8.31 -14.89
CA PHE A 224 -7.17 7.44 -13.85
C PHE A 224 -8.57 6.92 -14.24
N HIS A 225 -8.85 5.65 -13.97
CA HIS A 225 -10.06 4.96 -14.44
C HIS A 225 -10.21 4.92 -15.96
N THR A 226 -9.11 4.80 -16.69
CA THR A 226 -9.12 4.71 -18.16
C THR A 226 -8.58 3.38 -18.69
N GLY A 227 -8.11 2.50 -17.80
CA GLY A 227 -7.37 1.29 -18.19
C GLY A 227 -5.89 1.58 -18.42
N SER A 228 -5.34 2.58 -17.73
CA SER A 228 -3.94 2.97 -17.88
C SER A 228 -3.01 2.07 -17.06
N VAL A 229 -1.70 2.13 -17.32
CA VAL A 229 -0.70 1.47 -16.48
C VAL A 229 -0.78 1.95 -15.04
N LEU A 230 -1.12 3.22 -14.82
CA LEU A 230 -1.38 3.77 -13.49
C LEU A 230 -2.51 3.00 -12.79
N ASP A 231 -3.57 2.65 -13.53
CA ASP A 231 -4.68 1.88 -12.97
C ASP A 231 -4.24 0.48 -12.52
N SER A 232 -3.46 -0.19 -13.37
CA SER A 232 -2.91 -1.51 -13.04
C SER A 232 -2.00 -1.45 -11.80
N LEU A 233 -1.14 -0.43 -11.69
CA LEU A 233 -0.21 -0.29 -10.58
C LEU A 233 -0.92 -0.06 -9.25
N TYR A 234 -1.92 0.82 -9.23
CA TYR A 234 -2.74 1.03 -8.02
C TYR A 234 -3.50 -0.23 -7.65
N LEU A 235 -4.14 -0.91 -8.61
CA LEU A 235 -4.94 -2.09 -8.32
C LEU A 235 -4.06 -3.22 -7.77
N PHE A 236 -2.89 -3.41 -8.36
CA PHE A 236 -1.89 -4.35 -7.87
C PHE A 236 -1.41 -4.01 -6.47
N SER A 237 -1.14 -2.72 -6.19
CA SER A 237 -0.69 -2.27 -4.88
C SER A 237 -1.70 -2.56 -3.76
N TYR A 238 -2.99 -2.32 -4.00
CA TYR A 238 -4.03 -2.61 -3.02
C TYR A 238 -4.29 -4.12 -2.87
N LEU A 239 -4.17 -4.89 -3.95
CA LEU A 239 -4.25 -6.34 -3.89
C LEU A 239 -3.09 -6.93 -3.06
N LEU A 240 -1.86 -6.41 -3.20
CA LEU A 240 -0.73 -6.80 -2.35
C LEU A 240 -1.02 -6.56 -0.87
N ILE A 241 -1.62 -5.43 -0.51
CA ILE A 241 -2.03 -5.13 0.86
C ILE A 241 -3.07 -6.14 1.33
N ALA A 242 -4.16 -6.33 0.57
CA ALA A 242 -5.26 -7.21 0.95
C ALA A 242 -4.81 -8.67 1.09
N VAL A 243 -4.06 -9.21 0.14
CA VAL A 243 -3.57 -10.59 0.22
C VAL A 243 -2.48 -10.73 1.27
N GLY A 244 -1.60 -9.74 1.42
CA GLY A 244 -0.64 -9.70 2.50
C GLY A 244 -1.31 -9.85 3.86
N LEU A 245 -2.40 -9.10 4.10
CA LEU A 245 -3.23 -9.19 5.31
C LEU A 245 -3.98 -10.51 5.44
N TYR A 246 -4.52 -11.06 4.34
CA TYR A 246 -5.19 -12.35 4.35
C TYR A 246 -4.24 -13.48 4.76
N VAL A 247 -3.07 -13.55 4.12
CA VAL A 247 -2.05 -14.56 4.42
C VAL A 247 -1.52 -14.36 5.82
N HIS A 248 -1.34 -13.11 6.26
CA HIS A 248 -0.93 -12.80 7.63
C HIS A 248 -1.91 -13.38 8.65
N LYS A 249 -3.22 -13.15 8.46
CA LYS A 249 -4.25 -13.73 9.32
C LYS A 249 -4.25 -15.27 9.28
N LYS A 250 -4.20 -15.85 8.08
CA LYS A 250 -4.25 -17.30 7.88
C LYS A 250 -2.99 -18.02 8.33
N TYR A 251 -1.89 -17.31 8.52
CA TYR A 251 -0.63 -17.87 8.94
C TYR A 251 -0.74 -18.58 10.29
N ASP A 252 -1.44 -17.98 11.26
CA ASP A 252 -1.61 -18.56 12.59
C ASP A 252 -2.47 -19.84 12.53
N GLU A 253 -3.56 -19.80 11.76
CA GLU A 253 -4.45 -20.95 11.55
C GLU A 253 -3.71 -22.11 10.85
N TRP A 254 -3.04 -21.83 9.72
CA TRP A 254 -2.31 -22.86 8.97
C TRP A 254 -1.06 -23.36 9.68
N GLY A 255 -0.43 -22.54 10.51
CA GLY A 255 0.71 -22.92 11.33
C GLY A 255 0.31 -23.90 12.43
N PHE A 256 -0.85 -23.69 13.05
CA PHE A 256 -1.41 -24.60 14.05
C PHE A 256 -1.78 -25.95 13.44
N ASP A 257 -2.51 -25.96 12.32
CA ASP A 257 -2.92 -27.19 11.62
C ASP A 257 -1.71 -28.05 11.22
N MET A 258 -0.60 -27.42 10.80
CA MET A 258 0.64 -28.15 10.45
C MET A 258 1.30 -28.81 11.66
N ILE A 259 1.24 -28.17 12.83
CA ILE A 259 1.76 -28.74 14.08
C ILE A 259 0.86 -29.88 14.54
N GLU A 260 -0.46 -29.71 14.47
CA GLU A 260 -1.44 -30.73 14.83
C GLU A 260 -1.34 -31.97 13.93
N GLN A 261 -1.15 -31.78 12.62
CA GLN A 261 -0.89 -32.88 11.67
C GLN A 261 0.43 -33.61 11.96
N ALA A 262 1.48 -32.90 12.35
CA ALA A 262 2.76 -33.52 12.73
C ALA A 262 2.63 -34.33 14.03
N LEU A 263 1.86 -33.83 15.00
CA LEU A 263 1.63 -34.50 16.29
C LEU A 263 0.69 -35.71 16.15
N SER A 264 -0.37 -35.60 15.34
CA SER A 264 -1.32 -36.70 15.09
C SER A 264 -0.75 -37.78 14.17
N GLY A 265 0.11 -37.42 13.21
CA GLY A 265 0.85 -38.38 12.38
C GLY A 265 1.89 -39.18 13.17
N GLY A 266 2.51 -38.58 14.20
CA GLY A 266 3.47 -39.27 15.08
C GLY A 266 2.81 -40.21 16.11
N LEU A 267 1.51 -40.06 16.39
CA LEU A 267 0.76 -40.94 17.29
C LEU A 267 0.19 -42.19 16.59
N ALA A 268 0.26 -42.26 15.26
CA ALA A 268 -0.16 -43.43 14.48
C ALA A 268 0.96 -44.48 14.29
N GLU A 269 2.18 -44.19 14.76
CA GLU A 269 3.35 -45.08 14.65
C GLU A 269 3.84 -45.63 16.01
N THR A 270 3.03 -45.55 17.08
CA THR A 270 3.30 -46.20 18.38
C THR A 270 2.19 -47.16 18.74
#